data_AF-A0A2V9LZW8-F1
#
_entry.id   AF-A0A2V9LZW8-F1
#
_cell.length_a   1.000
_cell.length_b   1.000
_cell.length_c   1.000
_cell.angle_alpha   90.00
_cell.angle_beta   90.00
_cell.angle_gamma   90.00
#
_symmetry.space_group_name_H-M   'P 1'
#
loop_
_entity.id
_entity.type
_entity.pdbx_description
1 polymer ?
#
loop_
_entity_poly.entity_id
_entity_poly.type
_entity_poly.pdbx_seq_one_letter_code
_entity_poly.pdbx_strand_id
1 'polypeptide(L)'
;MAVIGPAALFFPPPLTLAQQPEPGPRITFTKILKGSIPEFEQVTVDPTGAATCDTRKLSEPPTPRAFKLSPGTTHKIFLLAGRLHNFQGIDLEAHKSVADLGRKTFAYEHGGENHSAEFNYTTNRDAQDLAETFEGIVSVNIHVQTLEYSIRYDPLGLPRELSLIQTDLERKALRDPELMTPELRAIARDSRFLHVAQVRAENILQRLQQDRN
;
A
#
# COMPACT_ATOMS: atom_id res chain seq x y z
N MET A 1 -23.79 53.87 54.40
CA MET A 1 -24.11 52.43 54.26
C MET A 1 -23.86 52.06 52.81
N ALA A 2 -22.84 51.25 52.53
CA ALA A 2 -22.53 50.77 51.19
C ALA A 2 -22.39 49.25 51.27
N VAL A 3 -23.29 48.56 50.57
CA VAL A 3 -23.44 47.10 50.57
C VAL A 3 -22.52 46.54 49.49
N ILE A 4 -21.63 45.63 49.88
CA ILE A 4 -20.72 44.89 48.99
C ILE A 4 -21.49 43.66 48.47
N GLY A 5 -21.74 43.60 47.16
CA GLY A 5 -22.31 42.45 46.46
C GLY A 5 -21.23 41.59 45.80
N PRO A 6 -21.40 40.26 45.72
CA PRO A 6 -20.30 39.32 45.46
C PRO A 6 -19.99 39.14 43.96
N ALA A 7 -18.72 38.89 43.67
CA ALA A 7 -18.20 38.54 42.36
C ALA A 7 -18.72 37.16 41.91
N ALA A 8 -19.40 37.11 40.78
CA ALA A 8 -19.81 35.86 40.14
C ALA A 8 -18.64 35.30 39.32
N LEU A 9 -18.14 34.13 39.72
CA LEU A 9 -17.17 33.34 38.95
C LEU A 9 -17.88 32.66 37.78
N PHE A 10 -17.49 33.02 36.56
CA PHE A 10 -17.97 32.42 35.32
C PHE A 10 -17.21 31.12 35.06
N PHE A 11 -17.86 29.97 35.24
CA PHE A 11 -17.32 28.66 34.86
C PHE A 11 -17.61 28.41 33.37
N PRO A 12 -16.61 28.21 32.50
CA PRO A 12 -16.88 27.77 31.14
C PRO A 12 -17.34 26.29 31.14
N PRO A 13 -18.24 25.91 30.22
CA PRO A 13 -18.69 24.53 30.09
C PRO A 13 -17.54 23.62 29.63
N PRO A 14 -17.58 22.32 29.98
CA PRO A 14 -16.58 21.36 29.51
C PRO A 14 -16.66 21.26 27.98
N LEU A 15 -15.53 21.51 27.32
CA LEU A 15 -15.33 21.22 25.90
C LEU A 15 -15.61 19.73 25.69
N THR A 16 -16.71 19.42 25.01
CA THR A 16 -16.95 18.09 24.45
C THR A 16 -15.82 17.81 23.47
N LEU A 17 -14.90 16.92 23.84
CA LEU A 17 -13.96 16.31 22.92
C LEU A 17 -14.80 15.72 21.77
N ALA A 18 -14.70 16.34 20.60
CA ALA A 18 -15.22 15.77 19.38
C ALA A 18 -14.69 14.34 19.29
N GLN A 19 -15.58 13.35 19.36
CA GLN A 19 -15.23 11.97 19.09
C GLN A 19 -14.66 11.96 17.67
N GLN A 20 -13.33 11.83 17.57
CA GLN A 20 -12.70 11.46 16.30
C GLN A 20 -13.44 10.21 15.84
N PRO A 21 -13.95 10.17 14.59
CA PRO A 21 -14.61 8.98 14.08
C PRO A 21 -13.66 7.82 14.35
N GLU A 22 -14.14 6.80 15.05
CA GLU A 22 -13.32 5.64 15.34
C GLU A 22 -12.75 5.16 14.00
N PRO A 23 -11.42 5.09 13.87
CA PRO A 23 -10.82 4.70 12.61
C PRO A 23 -11.39 3.33 12.25
N GLY A 24 -12.06 3.25 11.09
CA GLY A 24 -12.58 2.00 10.56
C GLY A 24 -11.46 0.95 10.47
N PRO A 25 -11.80 -0.34 10.39
CA PRO A 25 -10.84 -1.42 10.51
C PRO A 25 -9.69 -1.28 9.50
N ARG A 26 -8.46 -1.34 9.96
CA ARG A 26 -7.25 -1.21 9.14
C ARG A 26 -6.54 -2.54 9.04
N ILE A 27 -6.08 -2.88 7.85
CA ILE A 27 -5.21 -4.03 7.63
C ILE A 27 -3.86 -3.49 7.18
N THR A 28 -2.81 -3.93 7.88
CA THR A 28 -1.43 -3.61 7.55
C THR A 28 -0.68 -4.88 7.19
N PHE A 29 0.02 -4.83 6.07
CA PHE A 29 1.01 -5.81 5.68
C PHE A 29 2.39 -5.19 5.82
N THR A 30 3.32 -5.91 6.44
CA THR A 30 4.72 -5.53 6.53
C THR A 30 5.56 -6.70 6.04
N LYS A 31 6.57 -6.43 5.22
CA LYS A 31 7.58 -7.39 4.79
C LYS A 31 8.97 -6.82 5.04
N ILE A 32 9.81 -7.63 5.68
CA ILE A 32 11.20 -7.29 5.99
C ILE A 32 12.09 -8.39 5.43
N LEU A 33 12.96 -8.01 4.48
CA LEU A 33 13.95 -8.90 3.91
C LEU A 33 15.31 -8.18 3.88
N LYS A 34 16.18 -8.52 4.82
CA LYS A 34 17.48 -7.87 4.98
C LYS A 34 18.38 -8.14 3.76
N GLY A 35 19.05 -7.11 3.26
CA GLY A 35 19.93 -7.24 2.10
C GLY A 35 19.22 -7.29 0.74
N SER A 36 17.90 -7.09 0.71
CA SER A 36 17.14 -6.88 -0.53
C SER A 36 16.88 -5.38 -0.78
N ILE A 37 16.41 -5.04 -1.97
CA ILE A 37 16.12 -3.66 -2.35
C ILE A 37 14.69 -3.65 -2.90
N PRO A 38 13.70 -3.10 -2.16
CA PRO A 38 13.79 -2.51 -0.81
C PRO A 38 13.93 -3.55 0.33
N GLU A 39 14.41 -3.14 1.50
CA GLU A 39 14.54 -4.03 2.67
C GLU A 39 13.26 -4.09 3.52
N PHE A 40 12.49 -3.00 3.50
CA PHE A 40 11.26 -2.81 4.25
C PHE A 40 10.16 -2.38 3.28
N GLU A 41 9.05 -3.10 3.33
CA GLU A 41 7.83 -2.83 2.57
C GLU A 41 6.67 -2.85 3.55
N GLN A 42 5.85 -1.81 3.56
CA GLN A 42 4.64 -1.75 4.36
C GLN A 42 3.50 -1.19 3.54
N VAL A 43 2.32 -1.80 3.66
CA VAL A 43 1.07 -1.31 3.07
C VAL A 43 -0.01 -1.35 4.12
N THR A 44 -0.66 -0.22 4.37
CA THR A 44 -1.84 -0.12 5.25
C THR A 44 -3.05 0.26 4.41
N VAL A 45 -4.17 -0.42 4.61
CA VAL A 45 -5.41 -0.24 3.85
C VAL A 45 -6.60 -0.12 4.79
N ASP A 46 -7.48 0.84 4.52
CA ASP A 46 -8.78 0.98 5.19
C ASP A 46 -9.94 0.45 4.32
N PRO A 47 -11.17 0.30 4.87
CA PRO A 47 -12.29 -0.30 4.14
C PRO A 47 -12.84 0.61 3.04
N THR A 48 -12.48 1.89 3.07
CA THR A 48 -12.83 2.82 2.00
C THR A 48 -11.93 2.62 0.79
N GLY A 49 -10.81 1.92 0.94
CA GLY A 49 -9.75 1.75 -0.05
C GLY A 49 -8.69 2.85 -0.02
N ALA A 50 -8.68 3.72 1.01
CA ALA A 50 -7.54 4.59 1.21
C ALA A 50 -6.37 3.76 1.75
N ALA A 51 -5.21 3.90 1.12
CA ALA A 51 -4.05 3.09 1.41
C ALA A 51 -2.79 3.95 1.51
N THR A 52 -1.82 3.48 2.29
CA THR A 52 -0.48 4.06 2.36
C THR A 52 0.57 2.99 2.14
N CYS A 53 1.60 3.28 1.36
CA CYS A 53 2.72 2.38 1.12
C CYS A 53 4.05 3.04 1.48
N ASP A 54 4.88 2.35 2.26
CA ASP A 54 6.24 2.74 2.60
C ASP A 54 7.21 1.65 2.13
N THR A 55 8.13 2.02 1.24
CA THR A 55 9.16 1.13 0.70
C THR A 55 10.51 1.82 0.87
N ARG A 56 11.39 1.24 1.69
CA ARG A 56 12.64 1.91 2.07
C ARG A 56 13.70 0.92 2.52
N LYS A 57 14.91 1.44 2.75
CA LYS A 57 15.88 0.75 3.60
C LYS A 57 15.50 0.90 5.06
N LEU A 58 15.83 -0.07 5.90
CA LEU A 58 15.51 -0.01 7.33
C LEU A 58 16.16 1.21 8.02
N SER A 59 17.29 1.69 7.51
CA SER A 59 18.02 2.85 8.01
C SER A 59 17.43 4.21 7.63
N GLU A 60 16.53 4.26 6.65
CA GLU A 60 15.92 5.51 6.16
C GLU A 60 14.66 5.86 6.96
N PRO A 61 14.29 7.14 7.11
CA PRO A 61 13.06 7.52 7.79
C PRO A 61 11.82 7.05 7.00
N PRO A 62 10.69 6.73 7.67
CA PRO A 62 9.45 6.35 7.00
C PRO A 62 8.91 7.46 6.09
N THR A 63 8.56 7.09 4.85
CA THR A 63 7.97 8.03 3.87
C THR A 63 6.72 7.42 3.22
N PRO A 64 5.64 7.21 4.00
CA PRO A 64 4.43 6.58 3.49
C PRO A 64 3.77 7.45 2.40
N ARG A 65 3.51 6.85 1.24
CA ARG A 65 2.81 7.48 0.13
C ARG A 65 1.35 7.06 0.13
N ALA A 66 0.44 8.02 0.12
CA ALA A 66 -0.99 7.76 0.09
C ALA A 66 -1.48 7.53 -1.35
N PHE A 67 -2.38 6.57 -1.52
CA PHE A 67 -3.04 6.27 -2.79
C PHE A 67 -4.42 5.65 -2.51
N LYS A 68 -5.20 5.44 -3.58
CA LYS A 68 -6.54 4.87 -3.50
C LYS A 68 -6.59 3.55 -4.27
N LEU A 69 -6.89 2.46 -3.56
CA LEU A 69 -7.12 1.15 -4.16
C LEU A 69 -8.49 1.06 -4.83
N SER A 70 -8.61 0.15 -5.78
CA SER A 70 -9.88 -0.18 -6.41
C SER A 70 -10.81 -0.89 -5.42
N PRO A 71 -12.15 -0.72 -5.55
CA PRO A 71 -13.10 -1.40 -4.67
C PRO A 71 -12.95 -2.92 -4.69
N GLY A 72 -12.59 -3.51 -5.84
CA GLY A 72 -12.36 -4.94 -5.99
C GLY A 72 -11.16 -5.43 -5.18
N THR A 73 -10.03 -4.72 -5.25
CA THR A 73 -8.83 -5.05 -4.49
C THR A 73 -9.04 -4.85 -3.00
N THR A 74 -9.65 -3.73 -2.58
CA THR A 74 -10.01 -3.49 -1.17
C THR A 74 -10.93 -4.58 -0.65
N HIS A 75 -12.00 -4.94 -1.38
CA HIS A 75 -12.90 -6.00 -0.97
C HIS A 75 -12.18 -7.35 -0.79
N LYS A 76 -11.29 -7.70 -1.74
CA LYS A 76 -10.50 -8.94 -1.67
C LYS A 76 -9.63 -8.99 -0.40
N ILE A 77 -8.96 -7.89 -0.06
CA ILE A 77 -8.10 -7.81 1.14
C ILE A 77 -8.90 -8.10 2.41
N PHE A 78 -10.02 -7.41 2.61
CA PHE A 78 -10.85 -7.59 3.80
C PHE A 78 -11.54 -8.96 3.84
N LEU A 79 -11.94 -9.50 2.68
CA LEU A 79 -12.51 -10.83 2.57
C LEU A 79 -11.50 -11.91 3.01
N LEU A 80 -10.25 -11.83 2.53
CA LEU A 80 -9.19 -12.78 2.90
C LEU A 80 -8.79 -12.63 4.37
N ALA A 81 -8.67 -11.40 4.87
CA ALA A 81 -8.42 -11.16 6.29
C ALA A 81 -9.51 -11.76 7.18
N GLY A 82 -10.78 -11.59 6.82
CA GLY A 82 -11.90 -12.21 7.53
C GLY A 82 -11.86 -13.74 7.54
N ARG A 83 -11.46 -14.38 6.43
CA ARG A 83 -11.24 -15.84 6.37
C ARG A 83 -10.09 -16.32 7.25
N LEU A 84 -9.11 -15.45 7.49
CA LEU A 84 -7.98 -15.68 8.39
C LEU A 84 -8.29 -15.22 9.82
N HIS A 85 -9.57 -15.11 10.18
CA HIS A 85 -10.04 -14.67 11.50
C HIS A 85 -9.45 -13.31 11.93
N ASN A 86 -9.26 -12.39 10.98
CA ASN A 86 -8.58 -11.11 11.20
C ASN A 86 -7.24 -11.27 11.92
N PHE A 87 -6.51 -12.36 11.63
CA PHE A 87 -5.21 -12.71 12.21
C PHE A 87 -5.24 -12.99 13.72
N GLN A 88 -6.42 -13.25 14.29
CA GLN A 88 -6.56 -13.54 15.72
C GLN A 88 -6.15 -14.99 16.03
N GLY A 89 -5.06 -15.16 16.77
CA GLY A 89 -4.65 -16.47 17.30
C GLY A 89 -4.33 -17.53 16.25
N ILE A 90 -4.05 -17.11 15.01
CA ILE A 90 -3.71 -17.99 13.89
C ILE A 90 -2.20 -18.14 13.77
N ASP A 91 -1.74 -19.38 13.59
CA ASP A 91 -0.36 -19.67 13.21
C ASP A 91 -0.29 -19.84 11.69
N LEU A 92 0.41 -18.92 11.03
CA LEU A 92 0.61 -18.94 9.58
C LEU A 92 1.94 -19.56 9.18
N GLU A 93 2.87 -19.73 10.11
CA GLU A 93 4.20 -20.27 9.80
C GLU A 93 4.09 -21.77 9.48
N ALA A 94 4.72 -22.19 8.38
CA ALA A 94 4.70 -23.60 7.98
C ALA A 94 5.63 -24.50 8.81
N HIS A 95 6.47 -23.90 9.68
CA HIS A 95 7.48 -24.56 10.52
C HIS A 95 8.41 -25.52 9.74
N LYS A 96 8.70 -25.18 8.49
CA LYS A 96 9.64 -25.92 7.64
C LYS A 96 10.97 -25.20 7.60
N SER A 97 12.05 -25.96 7.47
CA SER A 97 13.36 -25.39 7.14
C SER A 97 13.31 -24.88 5.70
N VAL A 98 13.04 -23.59 5.56
CA VAL A 98 13.03 -22.86 4.30
C VAL A 98 14.08 -21.75 4.37
N ALA A 99 14.53 -21.29 3.20
CA ALA A 99 15.33 -20.08 3.13
C ALA A 99 14.54 -18.87 3.68
N ASP A 100 15.23 -17.81 4.07
CA ASP A 100 14.59 -16.55 4.41
C ASP A 100 13.99 -15.93 3.13
N LEU A 101 12.66 -15.93 3.05
CA LEU A 101 11.88 -15.37 1.95
C LEU A 101 11.33 -13.97 2.28
N GLY A 102 11.79 -13.41 3.39
CA GLY A 102 11.34 -12.16 3.95
C GLY A 102 10.23 -12.41 4.96
N ARG A 103 10.48 -11.95 6.19
CA ARG A 103 9.53 -12.00 7.31
C ARG A 103 8.33 -11.12 6.96
N LYS A 104 7.14 -11.72 6.91
CA LYS A 104 5.88 -11.05 6.62
C LYS A 104 5.04 -10.99 7.89
N THR A 105 4.36 -9.87 8.08
CA THR A 105 3.45 -9.66 9.20
C THR A 105 2.15 -9.10 8.66
N PHE A 106 1.03 -9.77 8.93
CA PHE A 106 -0.29 -9.19 8.81
C PHE A 106 -0.72 -8.64 10.16
N ALA A 107 -1.28 -7.43 10.16
CA ALA A 107 -1.87 -6.81 11.33
C ALA A 107 -3.27 -6.28 10.99
N TYR A 108 -4.19 -6.43 11.92
CA TYR A 108 -5.54 -5.91 11.87
C TYR A 108 -5.76 -5.01 13.10
N GLU A 109 -6.31 -3.82 12.88
CA GLU A 109 -6.60 -2.85 13.93
C GLU A 109 -8.04 -2.35 13.79
N HIS A 110 -8.86 -2.46 14.83
CA HIS A 110 -10.22 -1.91 14.84
C HIS A 110 -10.69 -1.58 16.26
N GLY A 111 -11.01 -0.30 16.54
CA GLY A 111 -11.67 0.08 17.80
C GLY A 111 -10.95 -0.37 19.09
N GLY A 112 -9.63 -0.59 19.04
CA GLY A 112 -8.82 -1.12 20.15
C GLY A 112 -8.47 -2.62 20.07
N GLU A 113 -9.08 -3.37 19.16
CA GLU A 113 -8.68 -4.73 18.81
C GLU A 113 -7.47 -4.70 17.88
N ASN A 114 -6.36 -5.26 18.34
CA ASN A 114 -5.14 -5.41 17.53
C ASN A 114 -4.77 -6.89 17.47
N HIS A 115 -4.80 -7.45 16.27
CA HIS A 115 -4.41 -8.83 15.99
C HIS A 115 -3.29 -8.84 14.96
N SER A 116 -2.32 -9.75 15.13
CA SER A 116 -1.23 -9.87 14.18
C SER A 116 -0.77 -11.31 14.04
N ALA A 117 -0.40 -11.69 12.82
CA ALA A 117 0.21 -12.96 12.51
C ALA A 117 1.49 -12.73 11.69
N GLU A 118 2.58 -13.34 12.13
CA GLU A 118 3.89 -13.25 11.50
C GLU A 118 4.29 -14.60 10.90
N PHE A 119 4.89 -14.58 9.72
CA PHE A 119 5.37 -15.77 9.02
C PHE A 119 6.46 -15.43 7.99
N ASN A 120 7.41 -16.32 7.77
CA ASN A 120 8.34 -16.31 6.65
C ASN A 120 7.75 -17.07 5.45
N TYR A 121 7.19 -18.25 5.71
CA TYR A 121 6.53 -19.09 4.71
C TYR A 121 5.26 -19.71 5.28
N THR A 122 4.20 -19.72 4.48
CA THR A 122 2.90 -20.31 4.86
C THR A 122 2.42 -21.30 3.81
N THR A 123 1.73 -22.36 4.25
CA THR A 123 0.99 -23.28 3.36
C THR A 123 -0.51 -22.98 3.31
N ASN A 124 -0.97 -21.97 4.06
CA ASN A 124 -2.36 -21.53 4.01
C ASN A 124 -2.60 -20.73 2.73
N ARG A 125 -3.51 -21.23 1.88
CA ARG A 125 -3.82 -20.62 0.58
C ARG A 125 -4.39 -19.21 0.69
N ASP A 126 -5.28 -18.95 1.64
CA ASP A 126 -5.84 -17.60 1.82
C ASP A 126 -4.74 -16.60 2.26
N ALA A 127 -3.78 -17.05 3.08
CA ALA A 127 -2.64 -16.23 3.50
C ALA A 127 -1.64 -15.98 2.36
N GLN A 128 -1.39 -16.99 1.51
CA GLN A 128 -0.59 -16.83 0.28
C GLN A 128 -1.24 -15.81 -0.66
N ASP A 129 -2.53 -15.98 -0.95
CA ASP A 129 -3.30 -15.08 -1.83
C ASP A 129 -3.33 -13.65 -1.29
N LEU A 130 -3.41 -13.48 0.03
CA LEU A 130 -3.38 -12.16 0.68
C LEU A 130 -2.00 -11.53 0.56
N ALA A 131 -0.93 -12.30 0.83
CA ALA A 131 0.45 -11.83 0.69
C ALA A 131 0.74 -11.41 -0.76
N GLU A 132 0.41 -12.24 -1.75
CA GLU A 132 0.56 -11.92 -3.16
C GLU A 132 -0.25 -10.67 -3.58
N THR A 133 -1.40 -10.45 -2.95
CA THR A 133 -2.20 -9.25 -3.21
C THR A 133 -1.47 -8.00 -2.68
N PHE A 134 -0.92 -8.05 -1.47
CA PHE A 134 -0.13 -6.92 -0.95
C PHE A 134 1.18 -6.70 -1.70
N GLU A 135 1.92 -7.77 -2.01
CA GLU A 135 3.18 -7.68 -2.76
C GLU A 135 2.95 -7.06 -4.14
N GLY A 136 1.87 -7.41 -4.84
CA GLY A 136 1.56 -6.76 -6.12
C GLY A 136 1.14 -5.30 -6.01
N ILE A 137 0.59 -4.86 -4.86
CA ILE A 137 0.34 -3.43 -4.57
C ILE A 137 1.68 -2.70 -4.36
N VAL A 138 2.61 -3.34 -3.63
CA VAL A 138 3.96 -2.81 -3.41
C VAL A 138 4.70 -2.67 -4.74
N SER A 139 4.67 -3.68 -5.61
CA SER A 139 5.31 -3.63 -6.93
C SER A 139 4.79 -2.45 -7.76
N VAL A 140 3.48 -2.21 -7.79
CA VAL A 140 2.91 -1.04 -8.47
C VAL A 140 3.40 0.28 -7.86
N ASN A 141 3.49 0.38 -6.53
CA ASN A 141 4.00 1.58 -5.87
C ASN A 141 5.48 1.84 -6.20
N ILE A 142 6.30 0.79 -6.26
CA ILE A 142 7.71 0.89 -6.67
C ILE A 142 7.82 1.38 -8.12
N HIS A 143 6.99 0.87 -9.03
CA HIS A 143 6.94 1.34 -10.41
C HIS A 143 6.52 2.81 -10.51
N VAL A 144 5.49 3.22 -9.78
CA VAL A 144 5.07 4.64 -9.74
C VAL A 144 6.22 5.53 -9.27
N GLN A 145 6.90 5.16 -8.17
CA GLN A 145 8.05 5.91 -7.66
C GLN A 145 9.20 5.99 -8.69
N THR A 146 9.48 4.87 -9.35
CA THR A 146 10.55 4.81 -10.35
C THR A 146 10.20 5.64 -11.58
N LEU A 147 8.96 5.58 -12.06
CA LEU A 147 8.48 6.42 -13.16
C LEU A 147 8.54 7.90 -12.80
N GLU A 148 8.08 8.31 -11.62
CA GLU A 148 8.15 9.70 -11.15
C GLU A 148 9.59 10.22 -11.10
N TYR A 149 10.50 9.39 -10.56
CA TYR A 149 11.92 9.71 -10.50
C TYR A 149 12.52 9.83 -11.91
N SER A 150 12.29 8.86 -12.79
CA SER A 150 12.80 8.84 -14.15
C SER A 150 12.24 9.99 -15.00
N ILE A 151 10.96 10.34 -14.87
CA ILE A 151 10.37 11.50 -15.55
C ILE A 151 11.13 12.78 -15.20
N ARG A 152 11.54 12.95 -13.94
CA ARG A 152 12.13 14.19 -13.43
C ARG A 152 13.65 14.25 -13.57
N TYR A 153 14.34 13.14 -13.29
CA TYR A 153 15.80 13.13 -13.08
C TYR A 153 16.53 12.20 -14.05
N ASP A 154 15.90 11.11 -14.51
CA ASP A 154 16.53 10.15 -15.42
C ASP A 154 15.57 9.69 -16.55
N PRO A 155 15.33 10.55 -17.56
CA PRO A 155 14.45 10.19 -18.67
C PRO A 155 15.00 9.05 -19.54
N LEU A 156 16.32 8.81 -19.50
CA LEU A 156 16.97 7.73 -20.25
C LEU A 156 16.72 6.36 -19.60
N GLY A 157 16.39 6.32 -18.31
CA GLY A 157 15.97 5.12 -17.60
C GLY A 157 14.56 4.62 -17.96
N LEU A 158 13.67 5.50 -18.48
CA LEU A 158 12.27 5.18 -18.76
C LEU A 158 12.05 3.92 -19.63
N PRO A 159 12.79 3.69 -20.75
CA PRO A 159 12.59 2.50 -21.56
C PRO A 159 12.81 1.18 -20.80
N ARG A 160 13.76 1.17 -19.84
CA ARG A 160 14.03 0.01 -19.00
C ARG A 160 12.87 -0.24 -18.06
N GLU A 161 12.43 0.81 -17.36
CA GLU A 161 11.35 0.72 -16.39
C GLU A 161 10.04 0.26 -17.04
N LEU A 162 9.69 0.85 -18.18
CA LEU A 162 8.49 0.45 -18.93
C LEU A 162 8.56 -1.01 -19.40
N SER A 163 9.76 -1.53 -19.69
CA SER A 163 9.94 -2.95 -20.01
C SER A 163 9.72 -3.88 -18.82
N LEU A 164 10.09 -3.44 -17.62
CA LEU A 164 9.83 -4.19 -16.38
C LEU A 164 8.33 -4.22 -16.09
N ILE A 165 7.66 -3.07 -16.18
CA ILE A 165 6.19 -2.97 -16.04
C ILE A 165 5.47 -3.91 -17.01
N GLN A 166 5.89 -3.95 -18.28
CA GLN A 166 5.32 -4.89 -19.26
C GLN A 166 5.48 -6.35 -18.83
N THR A 167 6.66 -6.71 -18.32
CA THR A 167 6.96 -8.07 -17.85
C THR A 167 6.09 -8.44 -16.64
N ASP A 168 5.92 -7.52 -15.69
CA ASP A 168 5.16 -7.77 -14.47
C ASP A 168 3.64 -7.81 -14.73
N LEU A 169 3.16 -7.05 -15.73
CA LEU A 169 1.81 -7.21 -16.27
C LEU A 169 1.59 -8.58 -16.93
N GLU A 170 2.55 -9.08 -17.71
CA GLU A 170 2.49 -10.42 -18.31
C GLU A 170 2.43 -11.52 -17.26
N ARG A 171 3.16 -11.36 -16.17
CA ARG A 171 3.19 -12.29 -15.04
C ARG A 171 1.99 -12.17 -14.11
N LYS A 172 1.10 -11.20 -14.32
CA LYS A 172 -0.02 -10.86 -13.42
C LYS A 172 0.46 -10.56 -11.99
N ALA A 173 1.66 -10.01 -11.86
CA ALA A 173 2.28 -9.69 -10.58
C ALA A 173 1.77 -8.36 -9.98
N LEU A 174 1.10 -7.53 -10.78
CA LEU A 174 0.66 -6.20 -10.37
C LEU A 174 -0.79 -6.20 -9.87
N ARG A 175 -1.05 -5.45 -8.79
CA ARG A 175 -2.41 -5.18 -8.29
C ARG A 175 -2.73 -3.71 -8.44
N ASP A 176 -3.92 -3.42 -8.99
CA ASP A 176 -4.35 -2.08 -9.38
C ASP A 176 -3.32 -1.34 -10.26
N PRO A 177 -2.87 -1.93 -11.39
CA PRO A 177 -1.88 -1.29 -12.26
C PRO A 177 -2.35 0.05 -12.86
N GLU A 178 -3.66 0.34 -12.80
CA GLU A 178 -4.24 1.63 -13.16
C GLU A 178 -3.63 2.81 -12.39
N LEU A 179 -3.05 2.57 -11.20
CA LEU A 179 -2.35 3.59 -10.43
C LEU A 179 -1.16 4.24 -11.17
N MET A 180 -0.57 3.54 -12.16
CA MET A 180 0.52 4.07 -13.00
C MET A 180 0.01 4.94 -14.17
N THR A 181 -1.31 5.03 -14.38
CA THR A 181 -1.90 5.73 -15.53
C THR A 181 -1.44 7.19 -15.67
N PRO A 182 -1.36 8.01 -14.60
CA PRO A 182 -0.93 9.40 -14.71
C PRO A 182 0.47 9.53 -15.31
N GLU A 183 1.42 8.74 -14.84
CA GLU A 183 2.83 8.75 -15.23
C GLU A 183 2.99 8.22 -16.65
N LEU A 184 2.32 7.11 -16.98
CA LEU A 184 2.32 6.54 -18.32
C LEU A 184 1.76 7.54 -19.36
N ARG A 185 0.70 8.27 -19.03
CA ARG A 185 0.14 9.31 -19.91
C ARG A 185 1.10 10.49 -20.08
N ALA A 186 1.79 10.89 -19.02
CA ALA A 186 2.79 11.95 -19.09
C ALA A 186 3.94 11.56 -20.04
N ILE A 187 4.42 10.31 -19.95
CA ILE A 187 5.48 9.80 -20.82
C ILE A 187 5.03 9.70 -22.28
N ALA A 188 3.82 9.16 -22.53
CA ALA A 188 3.29 8.99 -23.88
C ALA A 188 3.10 10.32 -24.63
N ARG A 189 2.72 11.40 -23.93
CA ARG A 189 2.33 12.67 -24.55
C ARG A 189 3.45 13.69 -24.69
N ASP A 190 4.57 13.49 -24.01
CA ASP A 190 5.65 14.46 -23.98
C ASP A 190 6.77 14.09 -24.96
N SER A 191 6.91 14.89 -26.02
CA SER A 191 7.89 14.74 -27.09
C SER A 191 9.35 14.82 -26.63
N ARG A 192 9.61 15.24 -25.38
CA ARG A 192 10.97 15.27 -24.82
C ARG A 192 11.52 13.89 -24.50
N PHE A 193 10.65 12.89 -24.34
CA PHE A 193 11.05 11.53 -24.02
C PHE A 193 11.40 10.76 -25.29
N LEU A 194 12.22 9.72 -25.12
CA LEU A 194 12.61 8.85 -26.24
C LEU A 194 11.35 8.23 -26.85
N HIS A 195 11.29 8.17 -28.18
CA HIS A 195 10.12 7.60 -28.88
C HIS A 195 9.82 6.15 -28.44
N VAL A 196 10.84 5.35 -28.14
CA VAL A 196 10.67 4.00 -27.58
C VAL A 196 9.96 3.99 -26.22
N ALA A 197 10.19 5.00 -25.37
CA ALA A 197 9.49 5.13 -24.09
C ALA A 197 8.02 5.53 -24.31
N GLN A 198 7.75 6.47 -25.21
CA GLN A 198 6.39 6.87 -25.58
C GLN A 198 5.57 5.68 -26.07
N VAL A 199 6.08 4.96 -27.07
CA VAL A 199 5.40 3.80 -27.65
C VAL A 199 5.14 2.71 -26.61
N ARG A 200 6.10 2.44 -25.71
CA ARG A 200 5.89 1.47 -24.62
C ARG A 200 4.83 1.93 -23.64
N ALA A 201 4.84 3.19 -23.23
CA ALA A 201 3.83 3.74 -22.34
C ALA A 201 2.42 3.68 -22.96
N GLU A 202 2.30 3.99 -24.26
CA GLU A 202 1.04 3.84 -25.02
C GLU A 202 0.55 2.40 -25.04
N ASN A 203 1.43 1.44 -25.34
CA ASN A 203 1.08 0.01 -25.35
C ASN A 203 0.62 -0.48 -23.97
N ILE A 204 1.28 -0.03 -22.89
CA ILE A 204 0.86 -0.36 -21.53
C ILE A 204 -0.54 0.23 -21.27
N LEU A 205 -0.76 1.52 -21.58
CA LEU A 205 -2.05 2.17 -21.38
C LEU A 205 -3.19 1.47 -22.14
N GLN A 206 -2.94 1.01 -23.37
CA GLN A 206 -3.91 0.24 -24.15
C GLN A 206 -4.25 -1.09 -23.47
N ARG A 207 -3.23 -1.80 -22.97
CA ARG A 207 -3.42 -3.06 -22.26
C ARG A 207 -4.25 -2.89 -20.98
N LEU A 208 -3.95 -1.86 -20.18
CA LEU A 208 -4.72 -1.55 -18.96
C LEU A 208 -6.19 -1.26 -19.27
N GLN A 209 -6.48 -0.64 -20.43
CA GLN A 209 -7.86 -0.40 -20.87
C GLN A 209 -8.56 -1.69 -21.33
N GLN A 210 -7.84 -2.59 -21.99
CA GLN A 210 -8.38 -3.88 -22.43
C GLN A 210 -8.72 -4.79 -21.24
N ASP A 211 -7.85 -4.86 -20.23
CA ASP A 211 -8.08 -5.69 -19.04
C ASP A 211 -9.26 -5.22 -18.17
N ARG A 212 -9.79 -4.02 -18.45
CA ARG A 212 -10.96 -3.44 -17.76
C ARG A 212 -12.30 -3.78 -18.42
N ASN A 213 -12.29 -4.19 -19.69
CA ASN A 213 -13.48 -4.53 -20.49
C ASN A 213 -13.73 -6.04 -20.50
#